data_AF-A0A0U5L5S8-F1
#
_entry.id   AF-A0A0U5L5S8-F1
#
_cell.length_a   1.000
_cell.length_b   1.000
_cell.length_c   1.000
_cell.angle_alpha   90.00
_cell.angle_beta   90.00
_cell.angle_gamma   90.00
#
_symmetry.space_group_name_H-M   'P 1'
#
loop_
_entity.id
_entity.type
_entity.pdbx_description
1 polymer ?
#
loop_
_entity_poly.entity_id
_entity_poly.type
_entity_poly.pdbx_seq_one_letter_code
_entity_poly.pdbx_strand_id
1 'polypeptide(L)' 'MPEIITDLVWYPPQFPEQGRLPSQAALVGANCRKQDSEDQRFHNELCLAASMRVAPSAERS' A
#
# COMPACT_ATOMS: atom_id res chain seq x y z
N MET A 1 35.24 14.72 -21.17
CA MET A 1 34.92 15.33 -19.86
C MET A 1 33.61 14.72 -19.42
N PRO A 2 33.51 14.01 -18.28
CA PRO A 2 32.22 13.53 -17.80
C PRO A 2 31.33 14.71 -17.41
N GLU A 3 30.06 14.66 -17.79
CA GLU A 3 29.06 15.64 -17.37
C GLU A 3 28.88 15.56 -15.85
N ILE A 4 29.01 16.70 -15.16
CA ILE A 4 28.78 16.79 -13.72
C ILE A 4 27.30 17.06 -13.52
N ILE A 5 26.57 16.06 -13.02
CA ILE A 5 25.16 16.20 -12.64
C ILE A 5 25.10 17.06 -11.38
N THR A 6 24.56 18.28 -11.49
CA THR A 6 24.46 19.25 -10.37
C THR A 6 23.06 19.28 -9.74
N ASP A 7 22.27 18.22 -9.91
CA ASP A 7 20.93 18.14 -9.34
C ASP A 7 20.96 18.33 -7.82
N LEU A 8 19.93 18.98 -7.26
CA LEU A 8 19.77 19.15 -5.83
C LEU A 8 19.52 17.78 -5.19
N VAL A 9 20.58 17.14 -4.71
CA VAL A 9 20.50 15.84 -4.04
C VAL A 9 20.33 16.06 -2.55
N TRP A 10 19.24 15.53 -1.99
CA TRP A 10 19.06 15.47 -0.55
C TRP A 10 19.88 14.31 0.01
N TYR A 11 20.58 14.55 1.13
CA TYR A 11 21.18 13.45 1.89
C TYR A 11 20.09 12.48 2.34
N PRO A 12 20.34 11.16 2.29
CA PRO A 12 19.37 10.19 2.75
C PRO A 12 19.12 10.38 4.25
N PRO A 13 17.90 10.10 4.73
CA PRO A 13 17.61 10.14 6.15
C PRO A 13 18.46 9.09 6.88
N GLN A 14 18.80 9.39 8.14
CA GLN A 14 19.51 8.44 9.00
C GLN A 14 18.78 7.10 9.07
N PHE A 15 19.54 6.01 9.05
CA PHE A 15 18.98 4.67 9.14
C PHE A 15 18.54 4.38 10.59
N PRO A 16 17.32 3.88 10.83
CA PRO A 16 16.86 3.55 12.18
C PRO A 16 17.69 2.40 12.78
N GLU A 17 18.00 2.48 14.08
CA GLU A 17 18.77 1.44 14.78
C GLU A 17 18.09 0.06 14.73
N GLN A 18 16.77 0.02 14.84
CA GLN A 18 15.96 -1.21 14.82
C GLN A 18 15.65 -1.70 13.39
N GLY A 19 16.16 -1.03 12.36
CA GLY A 19 15.84 -1.32 10.97
C GLY A 19 14.47 -0.80 10.53
N ARG A 20 14.01 -1.23 9.35
CA ARG A 20 12.75 -0.76 8.71
C ARG A 20 11.67 -1.83 8.60
N LEU A 21 11.92 -3.03 9.10
CA LEU A 21 10.94 -4.10 9.06
C LEU A 21 9.84 -3.84 10.11
N PRO A 22 8.56 -4.09 9.77
CA PRO A 22 7.48 -3.87 10.71
C PRO A 22 7.57 -4.86 11.87
N SER A 23 7.46 -4.36 13.10
CA SER A 23 7.38 -5.18 14.31
C SER A 23 5.93 -5.55 14.69
N GLN A 24 4.95 -4.85 14.12
CA GLN A 24 3.53 -5.01 14.43
C GLN A 24 2.79 -5.67 13.27
N ALA A 25 2.12 -6.79 13.53
CA ALA A 25 1.33 -7.49 12.53
C ALA A 25 0.22 -6.61 11.92
N ALA A 26 -0.33 -5.67 12.71
CA ALA A 26 -1.33 -4.72 12.24
C ALA A 26 -0.86 -3.85 11.06
N LEU A 27 0.44 -3.48 11.03
CA LEU A 27 1.02 -2.70 9.92
C LEU A 27 1.11 -3.52 8.64
N VAL A 28 1.42 -4.80 8.75
CA VAL A 28 1.42 -5.74 7.63
C VAL A 28 0.01 -5.90 7.08
N GLY A 29 -0.98 -6.18 7.94
CA GLY A 29 -2.37 -6.32 7.52
C GLY A 29 -2.96 -5.04 6.90
N ALA A 30 -2.59 -3.87 7.42
CA ALA A 30 -2.99 -2.59 6.82
C ALA A 30 -2.36 -2.38 5.44
N ASN A 31 -1.13 -2.83 5.22
CA ASN A 31 -0.49 -2.78 3.91
C ASN A 31 -1.17 -3.73 2.91
N CYS A 32 -1.46 -4.97 3.32
CA CYS A 32 -2.15 -5.94 2.47
C CYS A 32 -3.51 -5.39 1.98
N ARG A 33 -4.32 -4.82 2.90
CA ARG A 33 -5.59 -4.18 2.51
C ARG A 33 -5.42 -3.05 1.49
N LYS A 34 -4.33 -2.27 1.58
CA LYS A 34 -4.06 -1.23 0.60
C LYS A 34 -3.72 -1.82 -0.77
N GLN A 35 -2.98 -2.91 -0.80
CA GLN A 35 -2.63 -3.61 -2.04
C GLN A 35 -3.88 -4.17 -2.73
N ASP A 36 -4.82 -4.71 -1.96
CA ASP A 36 -6.04 -5.32 -2.49
C ASP A 36 -7.14 -4.30 -2.85
N SER A 37 -6.90 -3.00 -2.63
CA SER A 37 -7.93 -1.96 -2.73
C SER A 37 -8.49 -1.77 -4.15
N GLU A 38 -7.65 -1.88 -5.17
CA GLU A 38 -8.07 -1.74 -6.57
C GLU A 38 -8.92 -2.92 -7.02
N ASP A 39 -8.53 -4.15 -6.63
CA ASP A 39 -9.30 -5.37 -6.90
C ASP A 39 -10.65 -5.35 -6.20
N GLN A 40 -10.66 -4.90 -4.94
CA GLN A 40 -11.90 -4.72 -4.18
C GLN A 40 -12.80 -3.65 -4.83
N ARG A 41 -12.23 -2.53 -5.32
CA ARG A 41 -13.00 -1.50 -6.04
C ARG A 41 -13.63 -2.06 -7.30
N PHE A 42 -12.84 -2.73 -8.14
CA PHE A 42 -13.32 -3.33 -9.39
C PHE A 42 -14.41 -4.38 -9.14
N HIS A 43 -14.22 -5.25 -8.14
CA HIS A 43 -15.25 -6.21 -7.73
C HIS A 43 -16.55 -5.51 -7.32
N ASN A 44 -16.46 -4.48 -6.49
CA ASN A 44 -17.63 -3.73 -6.03
C ASN A 44 -18.36 -3.07 -7.20
N GLU A 45 -17.64 -2.50 -8.18
CA GLU A 45 -18.22 -1.93 -9.40
C GLU A 45 -19.02 -2.97 -10.21
N LEU A 46 -18.47 -4.18 -10.38
CA LEU A 46 -19.18 -5.28 -11.05
C LEU A 46 -20.46 -5.69 -10.30
N CYS A 47 -20.38 -5.80 -8.97
CA CYS A 47 -21.53 -6.14 -8.13
C CYS A 47 -22.63 -5.07 -8.21
N LEU A 48 -22.25 -3.79 -8.17
CA LEU A 48 -23.19 -2.67 -8.34
C LEU A 48 -23.85 -2.71 -9.73
N ALA A 49 -23.09 -2.95 -10.80
CA ALA A 49 -23.62 -3.08 -12.15
C ALA A 49 -24.62 -4.24 -12.28
N ALA A 50 -24.39 -5.34 -11.55
CA ALA A 50 -25.28 -6.49 -11.49
C ALA A 50 -26.50 -6.30 -10.54
N SER A 51 -26.67 -5.12 -9.93
CA SER A 51 -27.65 -4.86 -8.86
C SER A 51 -27.53 -5.80 -7.65
N MET A 52 -26.37 -6.43 -7.47
CA MET A 52 -26.04 -7.23 -6.31
C MET A 52 -25.33 -6.33 -5.29
N ARG A 53 -26.04 -5.89 -4.24
CA ARG A 53 -25.38 -5.20 -3.13
C ARG A 53 -24.64 -6.23 -2.29
N VAL A 54 -23.35 -6.42 -2.57
CA VAL A 54 -22.48 -7.23 -1.70
C VAL A 54 -22.15 -6.36 -0.48
N ALA A 55 -22.56 -6.81 0.70
CA ALA A 55 -22.09 -6.21 1.96
C ALA A 55 -20.55 -6.26 1.96
N PRO A 56 -19.84 -5.24 2.49
CA PRO A 56 -18.38 -5.29 2.54
C PRO A 56 -17.98 -6.61 3.18
N SER A 57 -17.21 -7.43 2.46
CA SER A 57 -16.84 -8.75 2.94
C SER A 57 -16.19 -8.59 4.31
N ALA A 58 -16.80 -9.19 5.34
CA ALA A 58 -16.22 -9.23 6.67
C ALA A 58 -14.89 -9.99 6.55
N GLU A 59 -13.78 -9.25 6.50
CA GLU A 59 -12.45 -9.82 6.48
C GLU A 59 -12.28 -10.72 7.71
N ARG A 60 -11.86 -11.96 7.47
CA ARG A 60 -11.61 -13.00 8.48
C ARG A 60 -10.74 -12.43 9.60
N SER A 61 -11.31 -12.33 10.81
CA SER A 61 -10.58 -12.19 12.07
C SER A 61 -9.77 -13.44 12.39
#